data_AF-A0A9J6FP56-F1
#
_entry.id   AF-A0A9J6FP56-F1
#
_cell.length_a   1.000
_cell.length_b   1.000
_cell.length_c   1.000
_cell.angle_alpha   90.00
_cell.angle_beta   90.00
_cell.angle_gamma   90.00
#
_symmetry.space_group_name_H-M   'P 1'
#
loop_
_entity.id
_entity.type
_entity.pdbx_description
1 polymer ?
#
loop_
_entity_poly.entity_id
_entity_poly.type
_entity_poly.pdbx_seq_one_letter_code
_entity_poly.pdbx_strand_id
1 'polypeptide(L)'
;MEKRPFFIIGHMVNSLYDVDVFVNSGANALEADIQFDATGTPTWVYHGCPCDCNREGMRYAEIPEYLDYLRNVTDVGKHPSQALSTQV
;
A
#
# COMPACT_ATOMS: atom_id res chain seq x y z
N MET A 1 -30.02 -14.85 4.70
CA MET A 1 -29.51 -13.54 5.15
C MET A 1 -28.27 -13.22 4.33
N GLU A 2 -28.22 -12.06 3.70
CA GLU A 2 -27.00 -11.60 3.03
C GLU A 2 -25.99 -11.09 4.08
N LYS A 3 -24.71 -11.40 3.86
CA LYS A 3 -23.64 -10.94 4.75
C LYS A 3 -23.22 -9.52 4.34
N ARG A 4 -22.98 -8.65 5.32
CA ARG A 4 -22.44 -7.31 5.06
C ARG A 4 -20.97 -7.41 4.62
N PRO A 5 -20.56 -6.77 3.51
CA PRO A 5 -19.15 -6.67 3.15
C PRO A 5 -18.39 -5.72 4.09
N PHE A 6 -17.09 -5.96 4.26
CA PHE A 6 -16.21 -5.13 5.09
C PHE A 6 -14.93 -4.77 4.34
N PHE A 7 -14.43 -3.57 4.59
CA PHE A 7 -13.06 -3.18 4.25
C PHE A 7 -12.16 -3.35 5.47
N ILE A 8 -11.07 -4.10 5.30
CA ILE A 8 -9.97 -4.24 6.24
C ILE A 8 -8.87 -3.34 5.70
N ILE A 9 -8.78 -2.14 6.26
CA ILE A 9 -7.90 -1.08 5.76
C ILE A 9 -6.56 -1.14 6.52
N GLY A 10 -5.47 -1.44 5.82
CA GLY A 10 -4.13 -1.34 6.38
C GLY A 10 -3.75 0.12 6.64
N HIS A 11 -3.32 0.46 7.86
CA HIS A 11 -2.98 1.82 8.29
C HIS A 11 -1.50 2.14 8.06
N MET A 12 -1.19 3.35 7.57
CA MET A 12 0.17 3.89 7.39
C MET A 12 1.02 2.97 6.50
N VAL A 13 0.48 2.61 5.34
CA VAL A 13 1.12 1.75 4.34
C VAL A 13 1.90 2.65 3.39
N ASN A 14 3.07 3.09 3.84
CA ASN A 14 3.83 4.16 3.17
C ASN A 14 5.04 3.69 2.37
N SER A 15 5.28 2.38 2.32
CA SER A 15 6.34 1.77 1.52
C SER A 15 5.84 0.57 0.73
N LEU A 16 6.58 0.21 -0.31
CA LEU A 16 6.30 -0.97 -1.15
C LEU A 16 6.28 -2.26 -0.31
N TYR A 17 7.20 -2.35 0.65
CA TYR A 17 7.25 -3.46 1.61
C TYR A 17 5.96 -3.57 2.44
N ASP A 18 5.45 -2.44 2.93
CA ASP A 18 4.23 -2.44 3.73
C ASP A 18 3.01 -2.86 2.88
N VAL A 19 2.96 -2.50 1.59
CA VAL A 19 1.89 -2.96 0.68
C VAL A 19 1.81 -4.49 0.69
N ASP A 20 2.94 -5.17 0.48
CA ASP A 20 2.98 -6.63 0.47
C ASP A 20 2.64 -7.21 1.84
N VAL A 21 3.17 -6.64 2.92
CA VAL A 21 2.90 -7.12 4.28
C VAL A 21 1.41 -7.07 4.61
N PHE A 22 0.75 -5.95 4.36
CA PHE A 22 -0.66 -5.77 4.71
C PHE A 22 -1.59 -6.59 3.82
N VAL A 23 -1.35 -6.63 2.50
CA VAL A 23 -2.14 -7.45 1.57
C VAL A 23 -2.00 -8.94 1.91
N ASN A 24 -0.78 -9.43 2.13
CA ASN A 24 -0.54 -10.84 2.51
C ASN A 24 -1.11 -11.17 3.91
N SER A 25 -1.30 -10.18 4.77
CA SER A 25 -1.95 -10.33 6.08
C SER A 25 -3.47 -10.27 6.03
N GLY A 26 -4.06 -10.05 4.84
CA GLY A 26 -5.52 -10.07 4.62
C GLY A 26 -6.20 -8.71 4.52
N ALA A 27 -5.44 -7.61 4.40
CA ALA A 27 -6.01 -6.31 4.06
C ALA A 27 -6.60 -6.35 2.64
N ASN A 28 -7.77 -5.73 2.46
CA ASN A 28 -8.42 -5.59 1.15
C ASN A 28 -8.54 -4.11 0.72
N ALA A 29 -7.99 -3.21 1.52
CA ALA A 29 -7.78 -1.80 1.24
C ALA A 29 -6.56 -1.33 2.02
N LEU A 30 -5.93 -0.24 1.56
CA LEU A 30 -4.74 0.34 2.17
C LEU A 30 -4.97 1.85 2.34
N GLU A 31 -4.41 2.41 3.40
CA GLU A 31 -4.31 3.84 3.65
C GLU A 31 -2.83 4.23 3.61
N ALA A 32 -2.54 5.39 3.00
CA ALA A 32 -1.19 5.88 2.76
C ALA A 32 -1.14 7.40 2.90
N ASP A 33 -0.14 7.89 3.61
CA ASP A 33 0.05 9.31 3.91
C ASP A 33 0.77 10.01 2.77
N ILE A 34 0.21 11.10 2.25
CA ILE A 34 0.84 11.90 1.19
C ILE A 34 1.42 13.17 1.79
N GLN A 35 2.75 13.28 1.77
CA GLN A 35 3.45 14.49 2.16
C GLN A 35 3.43 15.52 1.01
N PHE A 36 3.07 16.76 1.35
CA PHE A 36 3.12 17.89 0.43
C PHE A 36 4.25 18.86 0.84
N ASP A 37 4.90 19.45 -0.14
CA ASP A 37 5.82 20.58 0.10
C ASP A 37 5.07 21.89 0.34
N ALA A 38 5.81 22.97 0.61
CA ALA A 38 5.24 24.30 0.88
C ALA A 38 4.47 24.91 -0.30
N THR A 39 4.62 24.36 -1.52
CA THR A 39 3.88 24.78 -2.72
C THR A 39 2.61 23.96 -2.94
N GLY A 40 2.37 22.93 -2.12
CA GLY A 40 1.27 21.99 -2.31
C GLY A 40 1.57 20.90 -3.34
N THR A 41 2.84 20.69 -3.68
CA THR A 41 3.25 19.58 -4.56
C THR A 41 3.43 18.32 -3.72
N PRO A 42 2.80 17.19 -4.09
CA PRO A 42 2.98 15.93 -3.38
C PRO A 42 4.37 15.37 -3.67
N THR A 43 5.09 14.95 -2.62
CA THR A 43 6.53 14.61 -2.70
C THR A 43 6.79 13.15 -2.34
N TRP A 44 6.31 12.71 -1.18
CA TRP A 44 6.57 11.38 -0.62
C TRP A 44 5.28 10.74 -0.15
N VAL A 45 5.25 9.41 -0.18
CA VAL A 45 4.33 8.65 0.65
C VAL A 45 5.03 8.46 1.99
N TYR A 46 4.67 9.25 3.00
CA TYR A 46 5.43 9.35 4.26
C TYR A 46 4.62 10.01 5.37
N HIS A 47 4.70 9.43 6.57
CA HIS A 47 4.06 9.95 7.78
C HIS A 47 5.06 10.74 8.66
N GLY A 48 6.16 10.10 9.05
CA GLY A 48 7.09 10.61 10.06
C GLY A 48 6.64 10.37 11.50
N CYS A 49 7.33 11.03 12.45
CA CYS A 49 7.02 10.94 13.88
C CYS A 49 6.33 12.22 14.39
N PRO A 50 5.39 12.13 15.35
CA PRO A 50 4.90 10.92 16.01
C PRO A 50 3.96 10.09 15.12
N CYS A 51 3.90 8.77 15.32
CA CYS A 51 2.98 7.84 14.65
C CYS A 51 2.39 6.85 15.67
N ASP A 52 1.51 5.95 15.22
CA ASP A 52 0.94 4.88 16.04
C ASP A 52 2.01 4.12 16.84
N CYS A 53 1.66 3.73 18.07
CA CYS A 53 2.58 3.03 18.96
C CYS A 53 3.12 1.74 18.31
N ASN A 54 4.42 1.51 18.46
CA ASN A 54 5.14 0.35 17.92
C ASN A 54 5.12 0.22 16.39
N ARG A 55 4.90 1.33 15.67
CA ARG A 55 5.05 1.39 14.21
C ARG A 55 6.31 2.16 13.81
N GLU A 56 6.90 1.77 12.70
CA GLU A 56 8.01 2.50 12.09
C GLU A 56 7.46 3.57 11.15
N GLY A 57 7.15 4.76 11.69
CA GLY A 57 6.62 5.90 10.91
C GLY A 57 7.59 6.51 9.92
N MET A 58 8.85 6.03 9.91
CA MET A 58 9.91 6.52 9.04
C MET A 58 10.00 5.79 7.70
N ARG A 59 9.14 4.80 7.43
CA ARG A 59 9.08 4.17 6.11
C ARG A 59 8.44 5.11 5.09
N TYR A 60 8.99 5.13 3.88
CA TYR A 60 8.52 5.99 2.80
C TYR A 60 8.76 5.39 1.43
N ALA A 61 8.14 6.01 0.43
CA ALA A 61 8.41 5.79 -0.99
C ALA A 61 8.24 7.10 -1.77
N GLU A 62 8.91 7.22 -2.92
CA GLU A 62 8.58 8.27 -3.89
C GLU A 62 7.17 8.02 -4.44
N ILE A 63 6.39 9.08 -4.67
CA ILE A 63 5.01 8.93 -5.14
C ILE A 63 4.90 8.19 -6.48
N PRO A 64 5.72 8.49 -7.50
CA PRO A 64 5.65 7.76 -8.77
C PRO A 64 5.95 6.27 -8.59
N GLU A 65 6.93 5.93 -7.75
CA GLU A 65 7.31 4.55 -7.45
C GLU A 65 6.17 3.81 -6.73
N TYR A 66 5.60 4.42 -5.70
CA TYR A 66 4.50 3.84 -4.93
C TYR A 66 3.25 3.61 -5.80
N LEU A 67 2.87 4.59 -6.63
CA LEU A 67 1.70 4.47 -7.51
C LEU A 67 1.92 3.46 -8.65
N ASP A 68 3.13 3.34 -9.20
CA ASP A 68 3.41 2.32 -10.20
C ASP A 68 3.43 0.91 -9.57
N TYR A 69 3.92 0.78 -8.35
CA TYR A 69 3.82 -0.46 -7.59
C TYR A 69 2.36 -0.85 -7.35
N LEU A 70 1.54 0.08 -6.84
CA LEU A 70 0.10 -0.12 -6.65
C LEU A 70 -0.61 -0.52 -7.94
N ARG A 71 -0.26 0.09 -9.08
CA ARG A 71 -0.78 -0.30 -10.40
C ARG A 71 -0.47 -1.76 -10.70
N ASN A 72 0.76 -2.22 -10.47
CA ASN A 72 1.15 -3.61 -10.77
C ASN A 72 0.47 -4.64 -9.83
N VAL A 73 0.24 -4.30 -8.57
CA VAL A 73 -0.42 -5.18 -7.58
C VAL A 73 -1.95 -5.03 -7.54
N THR A 74 -2.54 -4.27 -8.45
CA THR A 74 -4.01 -4.19 -8.61
C THR A 74 -4.45 -4.55 -10.02
N ASP A 75 -3.50 -4.67 -10.96
CA ASP A 75 -3.73 -5.13 -12.32
C ASP A 75 -3.64 -6.66 -12.40
N VAL A 76 -4.78 -7.29 -12.66
CA VAL A 76 -4.93 -8.74 -12.82
C VAL A 76 -3.99 -9.31 -13.89
N GLY A 77 -3.60 -8.52 -14.90
CA GLY A 77 -2.67 -8.93 -15.96
C GLY A 77 -1.19 -8.85 -15.58
N LYS A 78 -0.86 -8.26 -14.43
CA LYS A 78 0.52 -8.09 -13.93
C LYS A 78 0.80 -8.73 -12.58
N HIS A 79 -0.23 -9.25 -11.91
CA HIS A 79 -0.06 -9.99 -10.68
C HIS A 79 0.82 -11.25 -10.87
N PRO A 80 1.85 -11.46 -10.03
CA PRO A 80 2.74 -12.62 -10.12
C PRO A 80 2.06 -13.98 -9.89
N SER A 81 0.80 -14.01 -9.45
CA SER A 81 0.03 -15.25 -9.30
C SER A 81 -0.39 -15.89 -10.65
N GLN A 82 -0.36 -15.15 -11.77
CA GLN A 82 -0.63 -15.72 -13.09
C GLN A 82 0.62 -16.22 -13.82
N ALA A 83 1.83 -15.90 -13.34
CA ALA A 83 3.08 -16.44 -13.87
C ALA A 83 3.38 -17.89 -13.42
N LEU A 84 2.59 -18.43 -12.47
CA LEU A 84 2.78 -19.76 -11.89
C LEU A 84 1.69 -20.78 -12.30
N SER A 85 0.77 -20.43 -13.20
CA SER A 85 -0.33 -21.31 -13.63
C SER A 85 -0.09 -22.03 -14.97
N THR A 86 1.08 -21.90 -15.60
CA THR A 86 1.39 -22.52 -16.91
C THR A 86 2.45 -23.62 -16.86
N GLN A 87 2.69 -24.21 -15.69
CA GLN A 87 3.52 -25.42 -15.56
C GLN A 87 2.88 -26.47 -14.65
N VAL A 88 1.79 -27.12 -15.12
CA VAL A 88 1.48 -28.55 -14.90
C VAL A 88 0.71 -29.06 -16.10
#